data_AF-A0A3R7J7X1-F1
#
_entry.id   AF-A0A3R7J7X1-F1
#
_cell.length_a   1.000
_cell.length_b   1.000
_cell.length_c   1.000
_cell.angle_alpha   90.00
_cell.angle_beta   90.00
_cell.angle_gamma   90.00
#
_symmetry.space_group_name_H-M   'P 1'
#
loop_
_entity.id
_entity.type
_entity.pdbx_description
1 polymer ?
#
loop_
_entity_poly.entity_id
_entity_poly.type
_entity_poly.pdbx_seq_one_letter_code
_entity_poly.pdbx_strand_id
1 'polypeptide(L)'
;MFLGCLREKQIRRGITPKDFERENKLRVKQLQAENRESEHRRRAEAKQQEDFKLKKFKSARSRVYSEESKKEHVDFINANAWEVIKKAPSTRFSHVEASRPVHRSYGRIPRYLLERKEQWAREEEERRRNAPDPDCPPGMVLLAEDERVRTLEVLHKSLVEAQTRMNAMPLCIETFSQIRRKNELETKLQEIEDAIKVFDRAKVYIAAPLKDSSNSREHTASLAA
;
A
#
# COMPACT_ATOMS: atom_id res chain seq x y z
N MET A 1 9.81 -15.59 25.13
CA MET A 1 10.88 -14.80 24.48
C MET A 1 10.60 -13.34 24.76
N PHE A 2 11.42 -12.70 25.60
CA PHE A 2 11.22 -11.31 26.01
C PHE A 2 11.43 -10.37 24.81
N LEU A 3 10.40 -9.58 24.46
CA LEU A 3 10.50 -8.50 23.48
C LEU A 3 11.37 -7.38 24.07
N GLY A 4 12.69 -7.46 23.84
CA GLY A 4 13.64 -6.42 24.24
C GLY A 4 13.28 -5.06 23.64
N CYS A 5 13.49 -4.01 24.43
CA CYS A 5 13.20 -2.63 24.10
C CYS A 5 13.93 -2.20 22.81
N LEU A 6 13.31 -1.39 21.96
CA LEU A 6 13.90 -0.87 20.72
C LEU A 6 15.29 -0.24 20.92
N ARG A 7 15.49 0.40 22.09
CA ARG A 7 16.75 1.01 22.51
C ARG A 7 17.86 -0.03 22.72
N GLU A 8 17.54 -1.20 23.27
CA GLU A 8 18.47 -2.33 23.44
C GLU A 8 18.82 -2.98 22.11
N LYS A 9 17.85 -3.08 21.18
CA LYS A 9 18.09 -3.59 19.82
C LYS A 9 19.05 -2.71 19.03
N GLN A 10 19.02 -1.40 19.23
CA GLN A 10 19.95 -0.44 18.61
C GLN A 10 21.37 -0.58 19.18
N ILE A 11 21.50 -0.69 20.50
CA ILE A 11 22.80 -0.89 21.19
C ILE A 11 23.45 -2.20 20.74
N ARG A 12 22.67 -3.29 20.64
CA ARG A 12 23.15 -4.60 20.17
C ARG A 12 23.63 -4.60 18.71
N ARG A 13 23.15 -3.64 17.91
CA ARG A 13 23.58 -3.37 16.52
C ARG A 13 24.74 -2.36 16.44
N GLY A 14 25.31 -1.94 17.57
CA GLY A 14 26.41 -0.98 17.64
C GLY A 14 26.01 0.47 17.38
N ILE A 15 24.71 0.78 17.34
CA ILE A 15 24.20 2.13 17.08
C ILE A 15 23.93 2.81 18.43
N THR A 16 24.56 3.95 18.68
CA THR A 16 24.30 4.77 19.86
C THR A 16 22.95 5.48 19.71
N PRO A 17 21.96 5.22 20.59
CA PRO A 17 20.66 5.87 20.49
C PRO A 17 20.79 7.38 20.72
N LYS A 18 20.12 8.17 19.88
CA LYS A 18 20.16 9.64 19.94
C LYS A 18 19.51 10.14 21.26
N ASP A 19 20.24 10.97 22.01
CA ASP A 19 19.75 11.60 23.25
C ASP A 19 19.03 12.91 22.94
N PHE A 20 17.71 12.79 22.78
CA PHE A 20 16.84 13.92 22.47
C PHE A 20 16.70 14.90 23.66
N GLU A 21 16.85 14.45 24.91
CA GLU A 21 16.73 15.33 26.08
C GLU A 21 17.88 16.32 26.14
N ARG A 22 19.11 15.84 25.87
CA ARG A 22 20.30 16.68 25.79
C ARG A 22 20.23 17.67 24.62
N GLU A 23 19.79 17.21 23.45
CA GLU A 23 19.62 18.07 22.26
C GLU A 23 18.56 19.15 22.49
N ASN A 24 17.42 18.79 23.08
CA ASN A 24 16.35 19.72 23.41
C ASN A 24 16.80 20.78 24.41
N LYS A 25 17.54 20.38 25.46
CA LYS A 25 18.06 21.32 26.47
C LYS A 25 19.05 22.33 25.86
N LEU A 26 19.91 21.89 24.95
CA LEU A 26 20.83 22.78 24.22
C LEU A 26 20.08 23.74 23.30
N ARG A 27 19.08 23.24 22.56
CA ARG A 27 18.26 24.04 21.66
C ARG A 27 17.48 25.13 22.39
N VAL A 28 16.87 24.79 23.54
CA VAL A 28 16.15 25.77 24.37
C VAL A 28 17.10 26.82 24.94
N LYS A 29 18.31 26.42 25.37
CA LYS A 29 19.32 27.34 25.89
C LYS A 29 19.80 28.34 24.82
N GLN A 30 20.01 27.88 23.59
CA GLN A 30 20.38 28.74 22.46
C GLN A 30 19.27 29.74 22.14
N LEU A 31 18.02 29.28 22.04
CA LEU A 31 16.86 30.14 21.77
C LEU A 31 16.68 31.21 22.85
N GLN A 32 16.87 30.86 24.13
CA GLN A 32 16.81 31.83 25.22
C GLN A 32 17.94 32.86 25.17
N ALA A 33 19.14 32.47 24.74
CA ALA A 33 20.25 33.40 24.56
C ALA A 33 19.98 34.39 23.42
N GLU A 34 19.51 33.89 22.28
CA GLU A 34 19.16 34.69 21.10
C GLU A 34 18.03 35.69 21.40
N ASN A 35 16.99 35.26 22.13
CA ASN A 35 15.92 36.14 22.56
C ASN A 35 16.42 37.25 23.50
N ARG A 36 17.32 36.93 24.45
CA ARG A 36 17.92 37.94 25.34
C ARG A 36 18.76 38.94 24.54
N GLU A 37 19.54 38.47 23.57
CA GLU A 37 20.35 39.34 22.72
C GLU A 37 19.48 40.25 21.85
N SER A 38 18.41 39.69 21.26
CA SER A 38 17.44 40.43 20.43
C SER A 38 16.70 41.51 21.23
N GLU A 39 16.28 41.21 22.46
CA GLU A 39 15.69 42.17 23.37
C GLU A 39 16.68 43.27 23.78
N HIS A 40 17.94 42.91 24.06
CA HIS A 40 18.99 43.88 24.32
C HIS A 40 19.23 44.81 23.11
N ARG A 41 19.22 44.25 21.90
CA ARG A 41 19.38 45.01 20.65
C ARG A 41 18.22 45.97 20.41
N ARG A 42 16.97 45.49 20.51
CA ARG A 42 15.77 46.35 20.44
C ARG A 42 15.80 47.47 21.47
N ARG A 43 16.23 47.17 22.71
CA ARG A 43 16.32 48.17 23.78
C ARG A 43 17.43 49.19 23.54
N ALA A 44 18.53 48.80 22.91
CA ALA A 44 19.59 49.72 22.49
C ALA A 44 19.12 50.62 21.33
N GLU A 45 18.48 50.04 20.31
CA GLU A 45 17.88 50.77 19.19
C GLU A 45 16.81 51.77 19.66
N ALA A 46 15.95 51.38 20.60
CA ALA A 46 14.95 52.26 21.19
C ALA A 46 15.55 53.41 22.01
N LYS A 47 16.74 53.21 22.60
CA LYS A 47 17.50 54.30 23.26
C LYS A 47 18.20 55.21 22.25
N GLN A 48 18.55 54.68 21.07
CA GLN A 48 19.26 55.39 20.02
C GLN A 48 18.32 56.18 19.10
N GLN A 49 17.02 55.85 19.08
CA GLN A 49 15.99 56.74 18.54
C GLN A 49 15.91 58.01 19.39
N GLU A 50 16.69 59.02 19.02
CA GLU A 50 16.56 60.38 19.53
C GLU A 50 15.14 60.91 19.21
N ASP A 51 14.49 61.46 20.24
CA ASP A 51 13.18 62.11 20.15
C ASP A 51 13.25 63.19 19.04
N PHE A 52 12.58 62.98 17.90
CA PHE A 52 12.64 63.84 16.70
C PHE A 52 12.12 65.28 16.90
N LYS A 53 11.86 65.69 18.14
CA LYS A 53 11.34 67.01 18.49
C LYS A 53 12.43 68.07 18.32
N LEU A 54 12.26 68.92 17.32
CA LEU A 54 13.06 70.13 17.12
C LEU A 54 13.17 70.92 18.44
N LYS A 55 14.41 71.20 18.88
CA LYS A 55 14.71 71.91 20.15
C LYS A 55 13.97 73.25 20.31
N LYS A 56 13.55 73.86 19.19
CA LYS A 56 12.82 75.14 19.12
C LYS A 56 11.41 75.08 19.75
N PHE A 57 10.80 73.89 19.85
CA PHE A 57 9.42 73.73 20.35
C PHE A 57 9.32 73.05 21.71
N LYS A 58 10.45 72.80 22.40
CA LYS A 58 10.45 72.15 23.74
C LYS A 58 9.81 73.00 24.84
N SER A 59 9.72 74.32 24.65
CA SER A 59 9.18 75.26 25.65
C SER A 59 7.98 76.08 25.15
N ALA A 60 7.28 75.58 24.11
CA ALA A 60 6.07 76.23 23.62
C ALA A 60 4.87 75.83 24.50
N ARG A 61 4.29 76.79 25.24
CA ARG A 61 3.04 76.59 25.99
C ARG A 61 1.88 76.46 24.99
N SER A 62 1.11 75.38 25.09
CA SER A 62 -0.04 75.13 24.19
C SER A 62 -1.10 76.23 24.31
N ARG A 63 -1.52 76.79 23.17
CA ARG A 63 -2.50 77.89 23.06
C ARG A 63 -3.96 77.44 23.15
N VAL A 64 -4.23 76.19 23.55
CA VAL A 64 -5.57 75.56 23.57
C VAL A 64 -6.22 75.66 24.96
N TYR A 65 -5.99 76.75 25.69
CA TYR A 65 -6.75 77.04 26.90
C TYR A 65 -7.23 78.48 26.87
N SER A 66 -8.25 78.70 26.05
CA SER A 66 -9.10 79.88 26.16
C SER A 66 -10.50 79.56 25.63
N GLU A 67 -11.09 78.45 26.08
CA GLU A 67 -12.55 78.29 26.08
C GLU A 67 -12.95 77.46 27.30
N GLU A 68 -13.75 78.07 28.17
CA GLU A 68 -14.43 77.46 29.31
C GLU A 68 -15.48 76.46 28.80
N SER A 69 -15.00 75.35 28.26
CA SER A 69 -15.78 74.13 28.18
C SER A 69 -15.89 73.61 29.60
N LYS A 70 -17.12 73.51 30.12
CA LYS A 70 -17.44 72.85 31.39
C LYS A 70 -16.96 71.40 31.31
N LYS A 71 -15.69 71.16 31.64
CA LYS A 71 -15.17 69.83 31.91
C LYS A 71 -15.79 69.45 33.23
N GLU A 72 -16.82 68.61 33.19
CA GLU A 72 -17.28 67.93 34.39
C GLU A 72 -16.04 67.34 35.08
N HIS A 73 -15.91 67.59 36.38
CA HIS A 73 -14.82 67.05 37.17
C HIS A 73 -15.01 65.53 37.22
N VAL A 74 -14.46 64.83 36.23
CA VAL A 74 -14.47 63.37 36.21
C VAL A 74 -13.43 62.89 37.21
N ASP A 75 -13.88 62.23 38.28
CA ASP A 75 -12.99 61.57 39.22
C ASP A 75 -12.39 60.32 38.58
N PHE A 76 -11.26 60.51 37.90
CA PHE A 76 -10.57 59.43 37.17
C PHE A 76 -10.17 58.26 38.07
N ILE A 77 -9.95 58.49 39.36
CA ILE A 77 -9.62 57.42 40.33
C ILE A 77 -10.84 56.51 40.53
N ASN A 78 -12.03 57.08 40.74
CA ASN A 78 -13.26 56.32 40.93
C ASN A 78 -13.73 55.70 39.61
N ALA A 79 -13.64 56.42 38.50
CA ALA A 79 -13.98 55.90 37.17
C ALA A 79 -13.09 54.70 36.80
N ASN A 80 -11.78 54.77 37.06
CA ASN A 80 -10.86 53.64 36.85
C ASN A 80 -11.16 52.46 37.79
N ALA A 81 -11.45 52.72 39.07
CA ALA A 81 -11.82 51.67 40.02
C ALA A 81 -13.06 50.90 39.55
N TRP A 82 -14.10 51.62 39.12
CA TRP A 82 -15.31 51.02 38.57
C TRP A 82 -15.09 50.32 37.25
N GLU A 83 -14.25 50.86 36.36
CA GLU A 83 -13.88 50.17 35.12
C GLU A 83 -13.21 48.82 35.39
N VAL A 84 -12.27 48.77 36.35
CA VAL A 84 -11.55 47.54 36.70
C VAL A 84 -12.48 46.53 37.36
N ILE A 85 -13.43 46.98 38.20
CA ILE A 85 -14.42 46.10 38.85
C ILE A 85 -15.44 45.55 37.82
N LYS A 86 -15.89 46.37 36.87
CA LYS A 86 -16.86 45.97 35.84
C LYS A 86 -16.23 45.08 34.75
N LYS A 87 -14.94 45.24 34.48
CA LYS A 87 -14.22 44.37 33.56
C LYS A 87 -14.12 42.98 34.18
N ALA A 88 -14.81 42.02 33.58
CA ALA A 88 -14.62 40.62 33.91
C ALA A 88 -13.13 40.29 33.77
N PRO A 89 -12.54 39.50 34.70
CA PRO A 89 -11.16 39.08 34.56
C PRO A 89 -11.01 38.44 33.19
N SER A 90 -10.03 38.90 32.41
CA SER A 90 -9.65 38.19 31.19
C SER A 90 -9.32 36.77 31.65
N THR A 91 -10.21 35.83 31.34
CA THR A 91 -9.90 34.43 31.40
C THR A 91 -8.76 34.28 30.41
N ARG A 92 -7.52 34.40 30.90
CA ARG A 92 -6.39 33.74 30.27
C ARG A 92 -6.87 32.31 30.18
N PHE A 93 -7.31 31.92 29.00
CA PHE A 93 -7.53 30.53 28.68
C PHE A 93 -6.19 29.87 29.01
N SER A 94 -6.09 29.28 30.20
CA SER A 94 -5.18 28.18 30.41
C SER A 94 -5.52 27.26 29.25
N HIS A 95 -4.58 27.07 28.34
CA HIS A 95 -4.72 26.15 27.23
C HIS A 95 -4.75 24.73 27.79
N VAL A 96 -5.73 24.42 28.63
CA VAL A 96 -6.21 23.06 28.83
C VAL A 96 -6.67 22.66 27.45
N GLU A 97 -6.07 21.62 26.91
CA GLU A 97 -6.35 21.06 25.59
C GLU A 97 -7.85 20.76 25.46
N ALA A 98 -8.64 21.77 25.12
CA ALA A 98 -10.03 21.60 24.76
C ALA A 98 -10.01 20.71 23.52
N SER A 99 -10.43 19.45 23.70
CA SER A 99 -10.59 18.48 22.63
C SER A 99 -11.26 19.18 21.45
N ARG A 100 -10.51 19.33 20.36
CA ARG A 100 -10.99 20.03 19.17
C ARG A 100 -12.31 19.40 18.75
N PRO A 101 -13.34 20.19 18.36
CA PRO A 101 -14.62 19.62 17.96
C PRO A 101 -14.40 18.63 16.82
N VAL A 102 -14.68 17.37 17.12
CA VAL A 102 -14.44 16.25 16.23
C VAL A 102 -15.51 16.28 15.13
N HIS A 103 -15.08 16.24 13.86
CA HIS A 103 -16.01 16.19 12.73
C HIS A 103 -16.90 14.94 12.82
N ARG A 104 -18.17 15.03 12.39
CA ARG A 104 -19.16 13.94 12.51
C ARG A 104 -18.75 12.62 11.82
N SER A 105 -17.86 12.70 10.83
CA SER A 105 -17.31 11.54 10.13
C SER A 105 -15.97 11.05 10.68
N TYR A 106 -15.51 11.58 11.82
CA TYR A 106 -14.28 11.13 12.43
C TYR A 106 -14.37 9.65 12.80
N GLY A 107 -13.32 8.90 12.46
CA GLY A 107 -13.30 7.44 12.58
C GLY A 107 -14.07 6.70 11.48
N ARG A 108 -14.82 7.38 10.60
CA ARG A 108 -15.44 6.77 9.42
C ARG A 108 -14.51 6.87 8.22
N ILE A 109 -14.38 5.76 7.51
CA ILE A 109 -13.60 5.68 6.28
C ILE A 109 -14.38 6.38 5.16
N PRO A 110 -13.78 7.35 4.45
CA PRO A 110 -14.38 7.95 3.26
C PRO A 110 -14.79 6.91 2.21
N ARG A 111 -15.94 7.15 1.56
CA ARG A 111 -16.54 6.23 0.58
C ARG A 111 -15.56 5.80 -0.52
N TYR A 112 -14.76 6.73 -1.05
CA TYR A 112 -13.79 6.43 -2.11
C TYR A 112 -12.71 5.41 -1.70
N LEU A 113 -12.35 5.33 -0.41
CA LEU A 113 -11.39 4.33 0.07
C LEU A 113 -12.04 2.95 0.18
N LEU A 114 -13.33 2.88 0.48
CA LEU A 114 -14.08 1.62 0.46
C LEU A 114 -14.23 1.10 -0.98
N GLU A 115 -14.63 1.97 -1.90
CA GLU A 115 -14.73 1.64 -3.33
C GLU A 115 -13.38 1.21 -3.90
N ARG A 116 -12.29 1.88 -3.51
CA ARG A 116 -10.93 1.49 -3.93
C ARG A 116 -10.52 0.12 -3.38
N LYS A 117 -10.85 -0.21 -2.13
CA LYS A 117 -10.60 -1.54 -1.57
C LYS A 117 -11.39 -2.62 -2.30
N GLU A 118 -12.63 -2.33 -2.66
CA GLU A 118 -13.48 -3.24 -3.43
C GLU A 118 -12.90 -3.46 -4.84
N GLN A 119 -12.44 -2.39 -5.51
CA GLN A 119 -11.76 -2.50 -6.80
C GLN A 119 -10.52 -3.39 -6.73
N TRP A 120 -9.64 -3.17 -5.75
CA TRP A 120 -8.46 -4.03 -5.56
C TRP A 120 -8.82 -5.47 -5.24
N ALA A 121 -9.86 -5.70 -4.43
CA ALA A 121 -10.32 -7.04 -4.13
C ALA A 121 -10.84 -7.76 -5.38
N ARG A 122 -11.57 -7.05 -6.26
CA ARG A 122 -12.06 -7.58 -7.53
C ARG A 122 -10.92 -7.91 -8.49
N GLU A 123 -9.97 -6.99 -8.64
CA GLU A 123 -8.80 -7.18 -9.50
C GLU A 123 -7.89 -8.32 -9.00
N GLU A 124 -7.71 -8.46 -7.69
CA GLU A 124 -6.98 -9.58 -7.09
C GLU A 124 -7.70 -10.92 -7.32
N GLU A 125 -9.03 -10.94 -7.23
CA GLU A 125 -9.81 -12.15 -7.52
C GLU A 125 -9.70 -12.53 -9.00
N GLU A 126 -9.81 -11.57 -9.92
CA GLU A 126 -9.60 -11.80 -11.36
C GLU A 126 -8.17 -12.29 -11.64
N ARG A 127 -7.16 -11.69 -11.01
CA ARG A 127 -5.77 -12.15 -11.11
C ARG A 127 -5.62 -13.57 -10.59
N ARG A 128 -6.27 -13.93 -9.47
CA ARG A 128 -6.22 -15.29 -8.90
C ARG A 128 -6.96 -16.31 -9.77
N ARG A 129 -8.08 -15.94 -10.40
CA ARG A 129 -8.80 -16.80 -11.36
C ARG A 129 -8.01 -17.04 -12.64
N ASN A 130 -7.31 -16.00 -13.12
CA ASN A 130 -6.50 -16.05 -14.32
C ASN A 130 -5.07 -16.53 -14.05
N ALA A 131 -4.66 -16.64 -12.79
CA ALA A 131 -3.32 -17.10 -12.43
C ALA A 131 -3.17 -18.53 -12.97
N PRO A 132 -2.13 -18.79 -13.78
CA PRO A 132 -1.85 -20.14 -14.23
C PRO A 132 -1.62 -21.02 -13.00
N ASP A 133 -2.07 -22.28 -13.08
CA ASP A 133 -1.93 -23.24 -11.99
C ASP A 133 -0.45 -23.29 -11.55
N PRO A 134 -0.13 -23.06 -10.26
CA PRO A 134 1.26 -23.07 -9.77
C PRO A 134 1.99 -24.39 -10.06
N ASP A 135 1.26 -25.49 -10.25
CA ASP A 135 1.81 -26.80 -10.58
C ASP A 135 1.99 -27.03 -12.09
N CYS A 136 1.59 -26.10 -12.97
CA CYS A 136 1.73 -26.25 -14.42
C CYS A 136 3.21 -26.08 -14.84
N PRO A 137 3.86 -27.12 -15.39
CA PRO A 137 5.24 -27.01 -15.85
C PRO A 137 5.39 -26.00 -17.01
N PRO A 138 6.53 -25.29 -17.12
CA PRO A 138 6.78 -24.37 -18.23
C PRO A 138 6.70 -25.09 -19.60
N GLY A 139 6.06 -24.46 -20.57
CA GLY A 139 5.92 -25.02 -21.93
C GLY A 139 4.85 -26.10 -22.08
N MET A 140 4.09 -26.40 -21.03
CA MET A 140 2.93 -27.28 -21.08
C MET A 140 1.62 -26.52 -20.89
N VAL A 141 0.54 -27.12 -21.39
CA VAL A 141 -0.82 -26.59 -21.32
C VAL A 141 -1.73 -27.67 -20.74
N LEU A 142 -2.69 -27.26 -19.92
CA LEU A 142 -3.72 -28.15 -19.39
C LEU A 142 -4.62 -28.65 -20.54
N LEU A 143 -4.76 -29.96 -20.66
CA LEU A 143 -5.67 -30.59 -21.61
C LEU A 143 -7.12 -30.29 -21.23
N ALA A 144 -7.95 -29.96 -22.22
CA ALA A 144 -9.38 -29.77 -21.99
C ALA A 144 -10.04 -31.09 -21.54
N GLU A 145 -11.00 -30.99 -20.62
CA GLU A 145 -11.67 -32.15 -20.03
C GLU A 145 -12.38 -33.01 -21.09
N ASP A 146 -13.03 -32.40 -22.07
CA ASP A 146 -13.70 -33.11 -23.16
C ASP A 146 -12.72 -33.93 -24.01
N GLU A 147 -11.53 -33.37 -24.28
CA GLU A 147 -10.48 -34.05 -25.04
C GLU A 147 -9.86 -35.19 -24.23
N ARG A 148 -9.72 -35.00 -22.92
CA ARG A 148 -9.26 -36.03 -21.97
C ARG A 148 -10.21 -37.24 -21.99
N VAL A 149 -11.52 -37.00 -21.84
CA VAL A 149 -12.54 -38.04 -21.83
C VAL A 149 -12.59 -38.77 -23.17
N ARG A 150 -12.57 -38.05 -24.30
CA ARG A 150 -12.50 -38.67 -25.64
C ARG A 150 -11.28 -39.57 -25.79
N THR A 151 -10.12 -39.14 -25.30
CA THR A 151 -8.88 -39.93 -25.36
C THR A 151 -9.00 -41.20 -24.51
N LEU A 152 -9.58 -41.10 -23.30
CA LEU A 152 -9.84 -42.26 -22.45
C LEU A 152 -10.78 -43.27 -23.12
N GLU A 153 -11.86 -42.82 -23.77
CA GLU A 153 -12.77 -43.71 -24.49
C GLU A 153 -12.05 -44.48 -25.60
N VAL A 154 -11.16 -43.81 -26.35
CA VAL A 154 -10.35 -44.45 -27.39
C VAL A 154 -9.38 -45.46 -26.79
N LEU A 155 -8.70 -45.11 -25.69
CA LEU A 155 -7.78 -46.02 -25.00
C LEU A 155 -8.50 -47.26 -24.45
N HIS A 156 -9.69 -47.11 -23.86
CA HIS A 156 -10.50 -48.24 -23.38
C HIS A 156 -10.93 -49.17 -24.51
N LYS A 157 -11.34 -48.62 -25.67
CA LYS A 157 -11.67 -49.44 -26.85
C LYS A 157 -10.45 -50.22 -27.35
N SER A 158 -9.29 -49.55 -27.43
CA SER A 158 -8.02 -50.18 -27.83
C SER A 158 -7.59 -51.28 -26.84
N LEU A 159 -7.79 -51.07 -25.54
CA LEU A 159 -7.50 -52.05 -24.50
C LEU A 159 -8.34 -53.34 -24.69
N VAL A 160 -9.65 -53.19 -24.90
CA VAL A 160 -10.54 -54.35 -25.15
C VAL A 160 -10.13 -55.09 -26.42
N GLU A 161 -9.76 -54.37 -27.47
CA GLU A 161 -9.28 -54.98 -28.72
C GLU A 161 -7.96 -55.73 -28.51
N ALA A 162 -6.99 -55.13 -27.83
CA ALA A 162 -5.70 -55.75 -27.52
C ALA A 162 -5.87 -56.99 -26.62
N GLN A 163 -6.74 -56.93 -25.62
CA GLN A 163 -7.09 -58.07 -24.77
C GLN A 163 -7.75 -59.19 -25.59
N THR A 164 -8.67 -58.86 -26.49
CA THR A 164 -9.30 -59.85 -27.38
C THR A 164 -8.25 -60.56 -28.24
N ARG A 165 -7.29 -59.81 -28.79
CA ARG A 165 -6.17 -60.37 -29.57
C ARG A 165 -5.24 -61.25 -28.73
N MET A 166 -4.99 -60.86 -27.47
CA MET A 166 -4.21 -61.67 -26.52
C MET A 166 -4.93 -62.98 -26.19
N ASN A 167 -6.22 -62.90 -25.88
CA ASN A 167 -7.07 -64.06 -25.56
C ASN A 167 -7.25 -65.00 -26.75
N ALA A 168 -7.13 -64.50 -27.98
CA ALA A 168 -7.14 -65.31 -29.20
C ALA A 168 -5.81 -66.04 -29.47
N MET A 169 -4.77 -65.84 -28.66
CA MET A 169 -3.50 -66.55 -28.80
C MET A 169 -3.64 -68.04 -28.42
N PRO A 170 -2.90 -68.96 -29.08
CA PRO A 170 -2.88 -70.36 -28.64
C PRO A 170 -2.40 -70.49 -27.20
N LEU A 171 -2.95 -71.47 -26.47
CA LEU A 171 -2.57 -71.74 -25.08
C LEU A 171 -1.11 -72.19 -24.93
N CYS A 172 -0.54 -72.81 -25.97
CA CYS A 172 0.86 -73.22 -26.01
C CYS A 172 1.61 -72.40 -27.06
N ILE A 173 2.78 -71.88 -26.67
CA ILE A 173 3.64 -71.05 -27.51
C ILE A 173 4.91 -71.85 -27.78
N GLU A 174 5.04 -72.36 -29.00
CA GLU A 174 6.13 -73.27 -29.39
C GLU A 174 7.16 -72.56 -30.30
N THR A 175 6.68 -71.67 -31.16
CA THR A 175 7.52 -71.02 -32.17
C THR A 175 8.00 -69.64 -31.71
N PHE A 176 9.21 -69.24 -32.12
CA PHE A 176 9.74 -67.90 -31.87
C PHE A 176 8.81 -66.79 -32.39
N SER A 177 8.11 -67.01 -33.51
CA SER A 177 7.13 -66.04 -34.04
C SER A 177 5.96 -65.82 -33.09
N GLN A 178 5.45 -66.88 -32.46
CA GLN A 178 4.38 -66.76 -31.46
C GLN A 178 4.88 -66.04 -30.21
N ILE A 179 6.09 -66.35 -29.73
CA ILE A 179 6.72 -65.65 -28.59
C ILE A 179 6.82 -64.15 -28.89
N ARG A 180 7.33 -63.79 -30.07
CA ARG A 180 7.46 -62.39 -30.48
C ARG A 180 6.09 -61.69 -30.51
N ARG A 181 5.07 -62.32 -31.12
CA ARG A 181 3.71 -61.77 -31.17
C ARG A 181 3.11 -61.60 -29.76
N LYS A 182 3.38 -62.53 -28.84
CA LYS A 182 2.95 -62.44 -27.44
C LYS A 182 3.57 -61.23 -26.76
N ASN A 183 4.89 -61.12 -26.83
CA ASN A 183 5.61 -60.00 -26.23
C ASN A 183 5.16 -58.66 -26.81
N GLU A 184 4.94 -58.58 -28.13
CA GLU A 184 4.42 -57.37 -28.77
C GLU A 184 3.02 -56.99 -28.27
N LEU A 185 2.13 -57.97 -28.01
CA LEU A 185 0.80 -57.70 -27.45
C LEU A 185 0.86 -57.33 -25.97
N GLU A 186 1.75 -57.96 -25.18
CA GLU A 186 1.97 -57.63 -23.77
C GLU A 186 2.52 -56.20 -23.62
N THR A 187 3.51 -55.83 -24.42
CA THR A 187 4.06 -54.46 -24.43
C THR A 187 2.98 -53.45 -24.80
N LYS A 188 2.17 -53.73 -25.83
CA LYS A 188 1.05 -52.85 -26.21
C LYS A 188 0.00 -52.72 -25.11
N LEU A 189 -0.36 -53.81 -24.44
CA LEU A 189 -1.28 -53.76 -23.29
C LEU A 189 -0.72 -52.87 -22.18
N GLN A 190 0.55 -53.05 -21.84
CA GLN A 190 1.23 -52.24 -20.83
C GLN A 190 1.26 -50.76 -21.20
N GLU A 191 1.61 -50.43 -22.45
CA GLU A 191 1.60 -49.05 -22.96
C GLU A 191 0.20 -48.41 -22.86
N ILE A 192 -0.85 -49.14 -23.24
CA ILE A 192 -2.23 -48.65 -23.17
C ILE A 192 -2.66 -48.46 -21.71
N GLU A 193 -2.36 -49.38 -20.82
CA GLU A 193 -2.66 -49.27 -19.40
C GLU A 193 -1.94 -48.08 -18.76
N ASP A 194 -0.67 -47.86 -19.09
CA ASP A 194 0.10 -46.74 -18.59
C ASP A 194 -0.41 -45.41 -19.14
N ALA A 195 -0.84 -45.37 -20.40
CA ALA A 195 -1.54 -44.22 -20.96
C ALA A 195 -2.87 -43.95 -20.23
N ILE A 196 -3.69 -44.97 -19.97
CA ILE A 196 -4.93 -44.82 -19.21
C ILE A 196 -4.64 -44.23 -17.83
N LYS A 197 -3.65 -44.75 -17.10
CA LYS A 197 -3.25 -44.20 -15.78
C LYS A 197 -2.84 -42.73 -15.83
N VAL A 198 -2.25 -42.27 -16.94
CA VAL A 198 -1.90 -40.86 -17.13
C VAL A 198 -3.16 -40.03 -17.38
N PHE A 199 -4.05 -40.47 -18.28
CA PHE A 199 -5.25 -39.73 -18.66
C PHE A 199 -6.39 -39.81 -17.64
N ASP A 200 -6.39 -40.79 -16.75
CA ASP A 200 -7.38 -40.95 -15.67
C ASP A 200 -7.20 -39.89 -14.56
N ARG A 201 -6.04 -39.23 -14.52
CA ARG A 201 -5.79 -38.09 -13.63
C ARG A 201 -6.72 -36.92 -13.99
N ALA A 202 -7.20 -36.21 -12.96
CA ALA A 202 -8.09 -35.06 -13.13
C ALA A 202 -7.44 -33.88 -13.89
N LYS A 203 -6.11 -33.75 -13.83
CA LYS A 203 -5.34 -32.73 -14.56
C LYS A 203 -4.25 -33.42 -15.37
N VAL A 204 -4.27 -33.20 -16.69
CA VAL A 204 -3.29 -33.74 -17.63
C VAL A 204 -2.68 -32.57 -18.38
N TYR A 205 -1.35 -32.50 -18.40
CA TYR A 205 -0.61 -31.46 -19.11
C TYR A 205 0.01 -32.04 -20.37
N ILE A 206 -0.15 -31.35 -21.50
CA ILE A 206 0.45 -31.71 -22.79
C ILE A 206 1.40 -30.60 -23.22
N ALA A 207 2.44 -30.95 -23.97
CA ALA A 207 3.28 -29.97 -24.65
C ALA A 207 2.42 -29.04 -25.51
N ALA A 208 2.63 -27.74 -25.40
CA ALA A 208 1.87 -26.76 -26.17
C ALA A 208 2.00 -27.07 -27.69
N PRO A 209 0.89 -27.17 -28.43
CA PRO A 209 0.97 -27.41 -29.87
C PRO A 209 1.76 -26.27 -30.52
N LEU A 210 2.79 -26.63 -31.27
CA LEU A 210 3.52 -25.69 -32.11
C LEU A 210 2.49 -25.11 -33.08
N LYS A 211 2.19 -23.82 -32.99
CA LYS A 211 1.30 -23.15 -33.94
C LYS A 211 1.97 -23.20 -35.31
N ASP A 212 1.50 -24.07 -36.19
CA ASP A 212 1.94 -24.10 -37.57
C ASP A 212 1.62 -22.75 -38.22
N SER A 213 2.67 -22.04 -38.64
CA SER A 213 2.62 -20.69 -39.23
C SER A 213 2.12 -20.69 -40.68
N SER A 214 1.46 -21.76 -41.13
CA SER A 214 1.14 -22.00 -42.54
C SER A 214 -0.05 -21.21 -43.08
N ASN A 215 -0.90 -20.61 -42.23
CA ASN A 215 -2.14 -19.97 -42.68
C ASN A 215 -2.10 -18.43 -42.87
N SER A 216 -0.93 -17.79 -42.80
CA SER A 216 -0.81 -16.33 -42.95
C SER A 216 -0.51 -15.85 -44.38
N ARG A 217 -0.37 -16.75 -45.36
CA ARG A 217 0.01 -16.41 -46.75
C ARG A 217 -1.14 -16.26 -47.74
N GLU A 218 -2.38 -16.65 -47.41
CA GLU A 218 -3.46 -16.71 -48.41
C GLU A 218 -4.27 -15.41 -48.56
N HIS A 219 -4.11 -14.42 -47.67
CA HIS A 219 -4.94 -13.21 -47.69
C HIS A 219 -4.41 -12.04 -48.56
N THR A 220 -3.17 -12.08 -49.04
CA THR A 220 -2.61 -10.97 -49.84
C THR A 220 -2.74 -11.15 -51.36
N ALA A 221 -3.24 -12.30 -51.84
CA ALA A 221 -3.34 -12.58 -53.28
C ALA A 221 -4.64 -12.07 -53.94
N SER A 222 -5.62 -11.59 -53.16
CA SER A 222 -6.97 -11.23 -53.67
C SER A 222 -7.17 -9.72 -53.93
N LEU A 223 -6.14 -8.90 -53.78
CA LEU A 223 -6.24 -7.42 -53.87
C LEU A 223 -5.49 -6.81 -55.07
N ALA A 224 -5.08 -7.64 -56.03
CA ALA A 224 -4.46 -7.21 -57.28
C ALA A 224 -5.13 -7.90 -58.48
N ALA A 225 -6.34 -7.46 -58.82
CA ALA A 225 -7.00 -7.72 -60.09
C ALA A 225 -7.89 -6.53 -60.46
#